data_AF-A0A291L1W1-F1
#
_entry.id   AF-A0A291L1W1-F1
#
_cell.length_a   1.000
_cell.length_b   1.000
_cell.length_c   1.000
_cell.angle_alpha   90.00
_cell.angle_beta   90.00
_cell.angle_gamma   90.00
#
_symmetry.space_group_name_H-M   'P 1'
#
loop_
_entity.id
_entity.type
_entity.pdbx_description
1 polymer ?
#
loop_
_entity_poly.entity_id
_entity_poly.type
_entity_poly.pdbx_seq_one_letter_code
_entity_poly.pdbx_strand_id
1 'polypeptide(L)'
;MRAIRMDLRMQHIFDQGAITMLEQMIRLHIIAMHELCEYTKGEGFSEGFDAHLNIEQMNKTSVELFQMYDDHRKKGINVPTEKEFRGYYALLKLDKHPG
;
A
#
# COMPACT_ATOMS: atom_id res chain seq x y z
N MET A 1 4.48 8.69 1.15
CA MET A 1 4.72 7.25 1.40
C MET A 1 5.75 6.59 0.49
N ARG A 2 5.83 6.91 -0.82
CA ARG A 2 6.82 6.32 -1.75
C ARG A 2 8.27 6.40 -1.24
N ALA A 3 8.68 7.57 -0.73
CA ALA A 3 10.04 7.80 -0.23
C ALA A 3 10.39 6.86 0.93
N ILE A 4 9.54 6.79 1.95
CA ILE A 4 9.74 5.91 3.12
C ILE A 4 9.90 4.44 2.68
N ARG A 5 9.03 3.95 1.80
CA ARG A 5 9.13 2.58 1.26
C ARG A 5 10.46 2.34 0.56
N MET A 6 10.90 3.31 -0.26
CA MET A 6 12.20 3.23 -0.92
C MET A 6 13.36 3.23 0.07
N ASP A 7 13.32 4.06 1.10
CA ASP A 7 14.38 4.15 2.12
C ASP A 7 14.51 2.86 2.92
N LEU A 8 13.38 2.26 3.35
CA LEU A 8 13.40 0.94 4.03
C LEU A 8 14.12 -0.12 3.19
N ARG A 9 13.81 -0.19 1.90
CA ARG A 9 14.48 -1.12 0.98
C ARG A 9 15.95 -0.81 0.79
N MET A 10 16.30 0.46 0.55
CA MET A 10 17.68 0.90 0.33
C MET A 10 18.57 0.64 1.54
N GLN A 11 18.01 0.75 2.75
CA GLN A 11 18.70 0.48 4.01
C GLN A 11 18.61 -0.99 4.44
N HIS A 12 17.99 -1.86 3.65
CA HIS A 12 17.76 -3.27 3.96
C HIS A 12 17.05 -3.53 5.31
N ILE A 13 16.10 -2.66 5.66
CA ILE A 13 15.30 -2.80 6.88
C ILE A 13 14.08 -3.67 6.57
N PHE A 14 14.10 -4.91 7.06
CA PHE A 14 13.07 -5.92 6.79
C PHE A 14 12.54 -6.59 8.07
N ASP A 15 12.39 -5.83 9.15
CA ASP A 15 11.86 -6.31 10.42
C ASP A 15 10.35 -6.09 10.55
N GLN A 16 9.80 -6.42 11.72
CA GLN A 16 8.38 -6.22 12.03
C GLN A 16 7.99 -4.72 12.03
N GLY A 17 8.93 -3.82 12.28
CA GLY A 17 8.73 -2.38 12.20
C GLY A 17 8.47 -1.95 10.76
N ALA A 18 9.30 -2.42 9.82
CA ALA A 18 9.10 -2.19 8.40
C ALA A 18 7.77 -2.77 7.89
N ILE A 19 7.37 -3.97 8.34
CA ILE A 19 6.03 -4.52 8.06
C ILE A 19 4.95 -3.53 8.49
N THR A 20 5.00 -3.09 9.76
CA THR A 20 4.01 -2.16 10.32
C THR A 20 3.92 -0.88 9.50
N MET A 21 5.06 -0.34 9.05
CA MET A 21 5.07 0.86 8.21
C MET A 21 4.40 0.64 6.85
N LEU A 22 4.69 -0.49 6.18
CA LEU A 22 4.05 -0.84 4.90
C LEU A 22 2.54 -1.06 5.05
N GLU A 23 2.12 -1.69 6.15
CA GLU A 23 0.72 -1.85 6.51
C GLU A 23 0.01 -0.51 6.67
N GLN A 24 0.60 0.42 7.43
CA GLN A 24 0.06 1.77 7.61
C GLN A 24 -0.01 2.54 6.29
N MET A 25 0.96 2.35 5.38
CA MET A 25 0.90 2.93 4.04
C MET A 25 -0.31 2.44 3.25
N ILE A 26 -0.61 1.14 3.29
CA ILE A 26 -1.78 0.59 2.59
C ILE A 26 -3.08 1.12 3.20
N ARG A 27 -3.20 1.15 4.54
CA ARG A 27 -4.37 1.73 5.22
C ARG A 27 -4.56 3.21 4.86
N LEU A 28 -3.48 3.98 4.80
CA LEU A 28 -3.51 5.37 4.35
C LEU A 28 -3.99 5.50 2.91
N HIS A 29 -3.52 4.66 1.99
CA HIS A 29 -3.97 4.68 0.61
C HIS A 29 -5.47 4.38 0.48
N ILE A 30 -6.01 3.48 1.29
CA ILE A 30 -7.45 3.17 1.34
C ILE A 30 -8.24 4.40 1.82
N ILE A 31 -7.81 5.01 2.94
CA ILE A 31 -8.47 6.21 3.48
C ILE A 31 -8.40 7.36 2.48
N ALA A 32 -7.24 7.60 1.87
CA ALA A 32 -7.08 8.65 0.86
C ALA A 32 -7.99 8.46 -0.35
N MET A 33 -8.20 7.22 -0.83
CA MET A 33 -9.18 6.95 -1.90
C MET A 33 -10.59 7.38 -1.52
N HIS A 34 -10.99 7.17 -0.26
CA HIS A 34 -12.32 7.51 0.21
C HIS A 34 -12.49 9.01 0.45
N GLU A 35 -11.59 9.61 1.22
CA GLU A 35 -11.70 11.01 1.65
C GLU A 35 -11.49 12.00 0.50
N LEU A 36 -10.75 11.60 -0.54
CA LEU A 36 -10.36 12.49 -1.64
C LEU A 36 -11.03 12.18 -2.97
N CYS A 37 -12.03 11.28 -3.02
CA CYS A 37 -12.64 10.83 -4.27
C CYS A 37 -13.34 11.95 -5.06
N GLU A 38 -13.82 13.00 -4.39
CA GLU A 38 -14.50 14.15 -5.00
C GLU A 38 -13.53 15.26 -5.44
N TYR A 39 -12.24 15.17 -5.08
CA TYR A 39 -11.23 16.21 -5.36
C TYR A 39 -10.34 15.85 -6.54
N THR A 40 -10.95 15.47 -7.66
CA THR A 40 -10.26 15.02 -8.88
C THR A 40 -9.48 16.15 -9.55
N LYS A 41 -8.34 15.80 -10.19
CA LYS A 41 -7.59 16.74 -11.04
C LYS A 41 -8.48 17.31 -12.15
N GLY A 42 -8.65 18.63 -12.19
CA GLY A 42 -9.34 19.32 -13.29
C GLY A 42 -10.28 20.46 -12.90
N GLU A 43 -10.77 20.51 -11.67
CA GLU A 43 -11.66 21.59 -11.21
C GLU A 43 -10.88 22.78 -10.60
N GLY A 44 -10.07 23.46 -11.41
CA GLY A 44 -9.37 24.70 -11.00
C GLY A 44 -8.20 24.52 -10.02
N PHE A 45 -7.96 23.31 -9.52
CA PHE A 45 -6.77 22.92 -8.77
C PHE A 45 -5.82 22.11 -9.67
N SER A 46 -4.59 22.60 -9.89
CA SER A 46 -3.57 21.89 -10.68
C SER A 46 -3.01 20.64 -9.98
N GLU A 47 -3.31 20.45 -8.70
CA GLU A 47 -2.82 19.35 -7.85
C GLU A 47 -3.97 18.58 -7.16
N GLY A 48 -5.03 18.24 -7.90
CA GLY A 48 -6.08 17.35 -7.39
C GLY A 48 -5.58 15.93 -7.08
N PHE A 49 -6.38 15.16 -6.36
CA PHE A 49 -6.11 13.76 -6.05
C PHE A 49 -6.06 12.91 -7.32
N ASP A 50 -5.04 12.05 -7.38
CA ASP A 50 -4.80 11.13 -8.50
C ASP A 50 -5.06 9.70 -8.03
N ALA A 51 -6.29 9.24 -8.24
CA ALA A 51 -6.74 7.91 -7.85
C ALA A 51 -5.89 6.80 -8.48
N HIS A 52 -5.52 6.95 -9.75
CA HIS A 52 -4.64 6.01 -10.46
C HIS A 52 -3.29 5.89 -9.78
N LEU A 53 -2.62 7.02 -9.53
CA LEU A 53 -1.32 7.02 -8.86
C LEU A 53 -1.42 6.45 -7.45
N ASN A 54 -2.51 6.75 -6.72
CA ASN A 54 -2.74 6.20 -5.39
C ASN A 54 -2.88 4.66 -5.42
N ILE A 55 -3.69 4.13 -6.34
CA ILE A 55 -3.85 2.68 -6.59
C ILE A 55 -2.53 2.03 -7.00
N GLU A 56 -1.75 2.68 -7.87
CA GLU A 56 -0.45 2.19 -8.32
C GLU A 56 0.53 2.08 -7.14
N GLN A 57 0.58 3.11 -6.27
CA GLN A 57 1.44 3.07 -5.09
C GLN A 57 0.96 2.05 -4.05
N MET A 58 -0.35 1.86 -3.88
CA MET A 58 -0.91 0.81 -3.02
C MET A 58 -0.54 -0.59 -3.52
N ASN A 59 -0.63 -0.84 -4.84
CA ASN A 59 -0.20 -2.11 -5.45
C ASN A 59 1.30 -2.37 -5.21
N LYS A 60 2.16 -1.37 -5.46
CA LYS A 60 3.61 -1.49 -5.23
C LYS A 60 3.94 -1.81 -3.78
N THR A 61 3.26 -1.16 -2.84
CA THR A 61 3.43 -1.40 -1.40
C THR A 61 2.95 -2.81 -1.01
N SER A 62 1.84 -3.28 -1.59
CA SER A 62 1.30 -4.62 -1.31
C SER A 62 2.26 -5.73 -1.76
N VAL A 63 2.88 -5.60 -2.94
CA VAL A 63 3.88 -6.55 -3.43
C VAL A 63 5.07 -6.66 -2.46
N GLU A 64 5.58 -5.53 -2.00
CA GLU A 64 6.71 -5.48 -1.06
C GLU A 64 6.34 -6.07 0.31
N LEU A 65 5.14 -5.75 0.82
CA LEU A 65 4.61 -6.32 2.06
C LEU A 65 4.46 -7.85 1.97
N PHE A 66 3.96 -8.38 0.86
CA PHE A 66 3.77 -9.82 0.70
C PHE A 66 5.09 -10.58 0.61
N GLN A 67 6.08 -9.99 -0.05
CA GLN A 67 7.43 -10.53 -0.04
C GLN A 67 7.98 -10.61 1.40
N MET A 68 7.78 -9.55 2.19
CA MET A 68 8.18 -9.55 3.59
C MET A 68 7.46 -10.60 4.44
N TYR A 69 6.16 -10.79 4.26
CA TYR A 69 5.43 -11.87 4.95
C TYR A 69 5.97 -13.24 4.59
N ASP A 70 6.24 -13.50 3.30
CA ASP A 70 6.77 -14.79 2.87
C ASP A 70 8.18 -15.04 3.41
N ASP A 71 9.03 -14.02 3.49
CA ASP A 71 10.36 -14.14 4.07
C ASP A 71 10.35 -14.34 5.59
N HIS A 72 9.40 -13.74 6.30
CA HIS A 72 9.17 -14.03 7.73
C HIS A 72 8.63 -15.44 7.94
N ARG A 73 7.70 -15.90 7.09
CA ARG A 73 7.16 -17.26 7.15
C ARG A 73 8.24 -18.31 6.95
N LYS A 74 9.17 -18.10 6.02
CA LYS A 74 10.35 -18.98 5.82
C LYS A 74 11.23 -19.08 7.08
N LYS A 75 11.23 -18.05 7.92
CA LYS A 75 11.95 -18.01 9.21
C LYS A 75 11.10 -18.54 10.38
N GLY A 76 9.89 -19.06 10.13
CA GLY A 76 8.96 -19.52 11.15
C GLY A 76 8.25 -18.39 11.92
N ILE A 77 8.35 -17.15 11.46
CA ILE A 77 7.69 -15.99 12.07
C ILE A 77 6.33 -15.80 11.40
N ASN A 78 5.26 -15.88 12.19
CA ASN A 78 3.90 -15.62 11.71
C ASN A 78 3.52 -14.17 11.99
N VAL A 79 2.93 -13.50 11.00
CA VAL A 79 2.47 -12.11 11.12
C VAL A 79 0.94 -12.07 11.09
N PRO A 80 0.27 -11.81 12.23
CA PRO A 80 -1.19 -12.00 12.37
C PRO A 80 -2.04 -11.20 11.39
N THR A 81 -1.57 -10.01 11.02
CA THR A 81 -2.23 -9.05 10.13
C THR A 81 -2.20 -9.46 8.66
N GLU A 82 -1.40 -10.45 8.28
CA GLU A 82 -1.23 -10.84 6.86
C GLU A 82 -2.56 -11.08 6.13
N LYS A 83 -3.54 -11.71 6.80
CA LYS A 83 -4.85 -12.01 6.22
C LYS A 83 -5.65 -10.75 5.87
N GLU A 84 -5.57 -9.71 6.70
CA GLU A 84 -6.20 -8.41 6.46
C GLU A 84 -5.69 -7.81 5.13
N PHE A 85 -4.37 -7.75 4.97
CA PHE A 85 -3.74 -7.15 3.79
C PHE A 85 -3.92 -7.95 2.52
N ARG A 86 -3.94 -9.29 2.61
CA ARG A 86 -4.33 -10.14 1.47
C ARG A 86 -5.79 -9.91 1.07
N GLY A 87 -6.68 -9.67 2.04
CA GLY A 87 -8.07 -9.28 1.81
C GLY A 87 -8.19 -7.96 1.04
N TYR A 88 -7.49 -6.90 1.50
CA TYR A 88 -7.46 -5.62 0.79
C TYR A 88 -6.94 -5.74 -0.63
N TYR A 89 -5.88 -6.52 -0.84
CA TYR A 89 -5.33 -6.74 -2.19
C TYR A 89 -6.27 -7.52 -3.10
N ALA A 90 -7.00 -8.51 -2.56
CA ALA A 90 -8.02 -9.22 -3.33
C ALA A 90 -9.11 -8.25 -3.81
N LEU A 91 -9.61 -7.37 -2.94
CA LEU A 91 -10.56 -6.32 -3.32
C LEU A 91 -9.99 -5.37 -4.39
N LEU A 92 -8.73 -4.94 -4.21
CA LEU A 92 -8.02 -4.09 -5.17
C LEU A 92 -7.90 -4.73 -6.56
N LYS A 93 -7.79 -6.06 -6.65
CA LYS A 93 -7.70 -6.80 -7.92
C LYS A 93 -9.05 -7.16 -8.53
N LEU A 94 -10.10 -7.21 -7.72
CA LEU A 94 -11.47 -7.39 -8.19
C LEU A 94 -12.03 -6.11 -8.81
N ASP A 95 -11.47 -4.95 -8.47
CA ASP A 95 -11.88 -3.69 -9.06
C ASP A 95 -11.63 -3.69 -10.57
N LYS A 96 -12.70 -3.44 -11.31
CA LYS A 96 -12.71 -3.34 -12.78
C LYS A 96 -12.71 -1.89 -13.26
N HIS A 97 -12.68 -0.91 -12.35
CA HIS A 97 -12.60 0.48 -12.76
C HIS A 97 -11.25 0.76 -13.43
N PRO A 98 -11.22 1.18 -14.71
CA PRO A 98 -10.14 2.04 -15.14
C PRO A 98 -10.30 3.30 -14.29
N GLY A 99 -9.25 3.77 -13.64
CA GLY A 99 -9.37 5.02 -12.90
C GLY A 99 -9.72 6.19 -13.80
#